data_AF-A0A924Q0Y6-F1
#
_entry.id   AF-A0A924Q0Y6-F1
#
_cell.length_a   1.000
_cell.length_b   1.000
_cell.length_c   1.000
_cell.angle_alpha   90.00
_cell.angle_beta   90.00
_cell.angle_gamma   90.00
#
_symmetry.space_group_name_H-M   'P 1'
#
loop_
_entity.id
_entity.type
_entity.pdbx_description
1 polymer ?
#
loop_
_entity_poly.entity_id
_entity_poly.type
_entity_poly.pdbx_seq_one_letter_code
_entity_poly.pdbx_strand_id
1 'polypeptide(L)' 'MSQSAVTPYRLGVDVGGTFTDLLLINETSGETFSAKVPSTPAD' A
#
# COMPACT_ATOMS: atom_id res chain seq x y z
N MET A 1 20.37 7.24 22.92
CA MET A 1 19.10 7.51 22.19
C MET A 1 18.73 6.24 21.48
N SER A 2 17.73 5.49 21.96
CA SER A 2 17.22 4.32 21.25
C SER A 2 16.34 4.83 20.12
N GLN A 3 16.78 4.62 18.88
CA GLN A 3 15.98 4.91 17.71
C GLN A 3 14.87 3.86 17.67
N SER A 4 13.60 4.28 17.78
CA SER A 4 12.47 3.38 17.57
C SER A 4 12.63 2.73 16.20
N ALA A 5 12.63 1.39 16.16
CA ALA A 5 12.70 0.67 14.90
C ALA A 5 11.47 1.02 14.07
N VAL A 6 11.68 1.69 12.93
CA VAL A 6 10.61 1.89 11.95
C VAL A 6 10.34 0.54 11.32
N THR A 7 9.12 0.03 11.46
CA THR A 7 8.66 -1.13 10.70
C THR A 7 8.41 -0.66 9.27
N PRO A 8 9.24 -1.04 8.29
CA PRO A 8 9.08 -0.54 6.93
C PRO A 8 7.86 -1.20 6.29
N TYR A 9 7.12 -0.40 5.53
CA TYR A 9 6.04 -0.87 4.68
C TYR A 9 6.35 -0.53 3.23
N ARG A 10 6.05 -1.46 2.33
CA ARG A 10 6.09 -1.24 0.88
C ARG A 10 4.68 -1.20 0.34
N LEU A 11 4.35 -0.13 -0.39
CA LEU A 11 3.06 0.04 -1.03
C LEU A 11 3.21 -0.10 -2.56
N GLY A 12 2.54 -1.08 -3.14
CA GLY A 12 2.29 -1.17 -4.57
C GLY A 12 0.95 -0.51 -4.92
N VAL A 13 0.93 0.25 -6.01
CA VAL A 13 -0.26 0.94 -6.53
C VAL A 13 -0.34 0.70 -8.03
N ASP A 14 -1.50 0.26 -8.52
CA ASP A 14 -1.82 0.14 -9.94
C ASP A 14 -3.13 0.89 -10.23
N VAL A 15 -3.06 1.93 -11.06
CA VAL A 15 -4.19 2.83 -11.33
C VAL A 15 -4.79 2.49 -12.69
N GLY A 16 -6.00 1.94 -12.66
CA GLY A 16 -6.84 1.75 -13.84
C GLY A 16 -7.90 2.85 -13.99
N GLY A 17 -8.69 2.75 -15.07
CA GLY A 17 -9.77 3.72 -15.34
C GLY A 17 -10.96 3.62 -14.39
N THR A 18 -11.34 2.40 -13.98
CA THR A 18 -12.49 2.18 -13.07
C THR A 18 -12.05 2.00 -11.62
N PHE A 19 -10.95 1.28 -11.40
CA PHE A 19 -10.46 0.92 -10.07
C PHE A 19 -8.96 1.15 -9.96
N THR A 20 -8.53 1.42 -8.73
CA THR A 20 -7.14 1.42 -8.29
C THR A 20 -6.92 0.23 -7.36
N ASP A 21 -5.88 -0.53 -7.64
CA ASP A 21 -5.45 -1.68 -6.85
C ASP A 21 -4.29 -1.30 -5.94
N LEU A 22 -4.39 -1.72 -4.67
CA LEU A 22 -3.41 -1.44 -3.63
C LEU A 22 -2.91 -2.76 -3.02
N LEU A 23 -1.60 -2.86 -2.85
CA LEU A 23 -0.94 -3.94 -2.10
C LEU A 23 0.03 -3.34 -1.09
N LEU A 24 -0.25 -3.52 0.20
CA LEU A 24 0.63 -3.10 1.29
C LEU A 24 1.35 -4.32 1.84
N ILE A 25 2.68 -4.24 1.97
CA ILE A 25 3.53 -5.30 2.51
C ILE A 25 4.22 -4.75 3.75
N ASN A 26 4.05 -5.41 4.90
CA ASN A 26 4.91 -5.20 6.06
C ASN A 26 6.25 -5.89 5.78
N GLU A 27 7.34 -5.16 5.60
CA GLU A 27 8.64 -5.74 5.25
C GLU A 27 9.30 -6.49 6.43
N THR A 28 8.80 -6.30 7.65
CA THR A 28 9.30 -7.03 8.84
C THR A 28 8.59 -8.36 9.03
N SER A 29 7.26 -8.41 8.93
CA SER A 29 6.48 -9.64 9.14
C SER A 29 6.20 -10.42 7.86
N GLY A 30 6.30 -9.77 6.69
CA GLY A 30 5.84 -10.32 5.42
C GLY A 30 4.31 -10.31 5.24
N GLU A 31 3.56 -9.77 6.21
CA GLU A 31 2.10 -9.66 6.13
C GLU A 31 1.70 -8.75 4.97
N THR A 32 0.64 -9.15 4.25
CA THR A 32 0.11 -8.40 3.12
C THR A 32 -1.33 -7.99 3.34
N PHE A 33 -1.65 -6.78 2.89
CA PHE A 33 -3.01 -6.25 2.84
C PHE A 33 -3.30 -5.81 1.41
N SER A 34 -4.51 -6.09 0.94
CA SER A 34 -4.96 -5.66 -0.39
C SER A 34 -6.25 -4.88 -0.30
N ALA A 35 -6.39 -3.90 -1.20
CA ALA A 35 -7.64 -3.17 -1.39
C ALA A 35 -7.82 -2.84 -2.87
N LYS A 36 -9.07 -2.88 -3.32
CA LYS A 36 -9.49 -2.39 -4.64
C LYS A 36 -10.52 -1.30 -4.40
N VAL A 37 -10.24 -0.10 -4.89
CA VAL A 37 -11.09 1.08 -4.67
C VAL A 37 -11.45 1.72 -6.00
N PRO A 38 -12.63 2.35 -6.17
CA PRO A 38 -12.94 3.10 -7.37
C PRO A 38 -11.88 4.19 -7.64
N SER A 39 -11.47 4.35 -8.89
CA SER A 39 -10.57 5.43 -9.31
C SER A 39 -11.29 6.76 -9.34
N THR A 40 -10.55 7.86 -9.22
CA THR A 40 -11.06 9.24 -9.31
C THR A 40 -10.48 9.98 -10.52
N PRO A 41 -10.80 9.56 -11.77
CA PRO A 41 -10.16 10.11 -12.98
C PRO A 41 -10.50 11.57 -13.29
N ALA A 42 -11.44 12.17 -12.56
CA ALA A 42 -11.84 13.56 -12.72
C ALA A 42 -11.04 14.53 -11.81
N ASP A 43 -10.25 14.00 -10.87
CA ASP A 43 -9.34 14.76 -10.00
C ASP A 43 -7.95 14.85 -10.63
#